data_AF-A0A521CSU9-F1
#
_entry.id   AF-A0A521CSU9-F1
#
_cell.length_a   1.000
_cell.length_b   1.000
_cell.length_c   1.000
_cell.angle_alpha   90.00
_cell.angle_beta   90.00
_cell.angle_gamma   90.00
#
_symmetry.space_group_name_H-M   'P 1'
#
loop_
_entity.id
_entity.type
_entity.pdbx_description
1 polymer ?
#
loop_
_entity_poly.entity_id
_entity_poly.type
_entity_poly.pdbx_seq_one_letter_code
_entity_poly.pdbx_strand_id
1 'polypeptide(L)'
;MGPLVPDIISGEFNFMIALIVGIGFGFALEQAGFASTKKLVGLFYGYDFTVLRVFFTAGITAMVGVIVLNHLNLLDVSVIYINPTFLWAALGGGAIMGVGFIIGGFCPGTSACAAATGRVDGWAFLLGGGIGIFAFAEGFPLWENFYLAENWGPVLMFEQLGLSREAFGVIMILVAAGAFVLTQLIENKVNNKETRWFKPVLIKNTIIVATPVLVVIMVLITPNRTEVMNARIDEKIAAGECNPKMMDGDKLAYELMNQYYKYNVIDVRSPEEYKAFHIPTAINIPLDDMAKHENLDIVIQNIKTNVFYGANINQSQRACMVSKYFGKSDNFALKLSATEFNKQYFQLGEVNFDLSKSEVDLFKFRKEAGEKMKEIGEAVANLDKPVLKKATRVKGGCS
;
A
#
# COMPACT_ATOMS: atom_id res chain seq x y z
N MET A 1 -1.79 -6.62 -2.65
CA MET A 1 -2.62 -7.46 -3.55
C MET A 1 -3.27 -8.74 -2.93
N GLY A 2 -3.50 -9.00 -1.64
CA GLY A 2 -3.23 -8.24 -0.43
C GLY A 2 -1.76 -8.00 -0.08
N PRO A 3 -0.78 -8.88 -0.31
CA PRO A 3 -0.73 -10.06 -1.18
C PRO A 3 -1.47 -11.27 -0.60
N LEU A 4 -2.08 -12.05 -1.49
CA LEU A 4 -1.99 -13.50 -1.32
C LEU A 4 -0.52 -13.85 -1.59
N VAL A 5 0.27 -13.83 -0.51
CA VAL A 5 1.40 -14.73 -0.21
C VAL A 5 2.84 -14.21 -0.43
N PRO A 6 3.73 -14.44 0.56
CA PRO A 6 4.73 -15.54 0.51
C PRO A 6 4.48 -16.79 1.40
N ASP A 7 3.75 -16.68 2.53
CA ASP A 7 3.74 -17.75 3.56
C ASP A 7 2.62 -18.83 3.50
N ILE A 8 1.57 -18.67 2.68
CA ILE A 8 0.37 -19.55 2.72
C ILE A 8 0.20 -20.43 1.46
N ILE A 9 0.78 -20.04 0.32
CA ILE A 9 0.54 -20.60 -1.03
C ILE A 9 1.88 -20.69 -1.79
N SER A 10 2.40 -21.89 -2.05
CA SER A 10 3.64 -22.03 -2.82
C SER A 10 3.55 -21.35 -4.20
N GLY A 11 4.67 -20.87 -4.73
CA GLY A 11 4.71 -20.18 -6.04
C GLY A 11 4.06 -20.98 -7.18
N GLU A 12 4.19 -22.31 -7.12
CA GLU A 12 3.52 -23.25 -8.04
C GLU A 12 1.99 -23.12 -8.03
N PHE A 13 1.39 -22.98 -6.84
CA PHE A 13 -0.06 -22.85 -6.67
C PHE A 13 -0.56 -21.46 -7.12
N ASN A 14 0.30 -20.44 -7.10
CA ASN A 14 -0.03 -19.13 -7.70
C ASN A 14 -0.24 -19.25 -9.22
N PHE A 15 0.59 -20.00 -9.94
CA PHE A 15 0.37 -20.28 -11.37
C PHE A 15 -0.92 -21.07 -11.62
N MET A 16 -1.27 -22.01 -10.73
CA MET A 16 -2.54 -22.73 -10.83
C MET A 16 -3.76 -21.81 -10.60
N ILE A 17 -3.71 -20.91 -9.61
CA ILE A 17 -4.75 -19.88 -9.42
C ILE A 17 -4.86 -19.01 -10.66
N ALA A 18 -3.73 -18.51 -11.19
CA ALA A 18 -3.70 -17.65 -12.37
C ALA A 18 -4.34 -18.34 -13.59
N LEU A 19 -4.10 -19.63 -13.79
CA LEU A 19 -4.73 -20.44 -14.83
C LEU A 19 -6.26 -20.54 -14.63
N ILE A 20 -6.73 -20.85 -13.42
CA ILE A 20 -8.16 -20.97 -13.10
C ILE A 20 -8.87 -19.62 -13.29
N VAL A 21 -8.26 -18.53 -12.81
CA VAL A 21 -8.78 -17.15 -12.99
C VAL A 21 -8.79 -16.77 -14.47
N GLY A 22 -7.75 -17.13 -15.23
CA GLY A 22 -7.68 -16.90 -16.67
C GLY A 22 -8.77 -17.64 -17.45
N ILE A 23 -9.06 -18.90 -17.11
CA ILE A 23 -10.17 -19.67 -17.68
C ILE A 23 -11.52 -19.01 -17.34
N GLY A 24 -11.74 -18.62 -16.08
CA GLY A 24 -12.96 -17.93 -15.66
C GLY A 24 -13.16 -16.58 -16.35
N PHE A 25 -12.08 -15.81 -16.52
CA PHE A 25 -12.09 -14.53 -17.23
C PHE A 25 -12.38 -14.72 -18.72
N GLY A 26 -11.72 -15.67 -19.40
CA GLY A 26 -11.97 -16.00 -20.80
C GLY A 26 -13.41 -16.46 -21.04
N PHE A 27 -13.96 -17.30 -20.16
CA PHE A 27 -15.36 -17.71 -20.19
C PHE A 27 -16.32 -16.51 -20.05
N ALA A 28 -16.05 -15.59 -19.13
CA ALA A 28 -16.86 -14.38 -18.95
C ALA A 28 -16.82 -13.45 -20.18
N LEU A 29 -15.65 -13.29 -20.83
CA LEU A 29 -15.50 -12.52 -22.07
C LEU A 29 -16.31 -13.15 -23.23
N GLU A 30 -16.30 -14.47 -23.36
CA GLU A 30 -17.06 -15.16 -24.40
C GLU A 30 -18.58 -15.08 -24.15
N GLN A 31 -19.03 -15.26 -22.91
CA GLN A 31 -20.45 -15.10 -22.55
C GLN A 31 -20.94 -13.66 -22.76
N ALA A 32 -20.09 -12.64 -22.56
CA ALA A 32 -20.40 -11.26 -22.94
C ALA A 32 -20.45 -11.06 -24.48
N GLY A 33 -19.90 -12.00 -25.26
CA GLY A 33 -19.79 -11.96 -26.71
C GLY A 33 -18.62 -11.09 -27.21
N PHE A 34 -17.60 -10.86 -26.40
CA PHE A 34 -16.48 -9.99 -26.73
C PHE A 34 -15.43 -10.62 -27.66
N ALA A 35 -15.50 -11.92 -27.96
CA ALA A 35 -14.81 -12.47 -29.13
C ALA A 35 -15.42 -12.03 -30.47
N SER A 36 -16.56 -11.32 -30.48
CA SER A 36 -17.19 -10.80 -31.70
C SER A 36 -16.79 -9.36 -31.97
N THR A 37 -15.96 -9.18 -32.99
CA THR A 37 -15.58 -7.90 -33.63
C THR A 37 -16.80 -7.00 -33.88
N LYS A 38 -17.94 -7.58 -34.30
CA LYS A 38 -19.20 -6.84 -34.53
C LYS A 38 -19.78 -6.19 -33.27
N LYS A 39 -19.61 -6.78 -32.08
CA LYS A 39 -20.03 -6.15 -30.82
C LYS A 39 -19.07 -5.05 -30.40
N LEU A 40 -17.76 -5.30 -30.50
CA LEU A 40 -16.73 -4.33 -30.09
C LEU A 40 -16.80 -3.06 -30.93
N VAL A 41 -16.90 -3.22 -32.25
CA VAL A 41 -17.03 -2.13 -33.21
C VAL A 41 -18.38 -1.39 -33.10
N GLY A 42 -19.42 -2.04 -32.57
CA GLY A 42 -20.73 -1.44 -32.32
C GLY A 42 -20.74 -0.29 -31.29
N LEU A 43 -19.71 -0.21 -30.44
CA LEU A 43 -19.48 0.93 -29.56
C LEU A 43 -19.16 2.20 -30.35
N PHE A 44 -18.29 2.10 -31.37
CA PHE A 44 -17.84 3.25 -32.17
C PHE A 44 -18.94 3.78 -33.10
N TYR A 45 -19.77 2.90 -33.65
CA TYR A 45 -20.93 3.28 -34.45
C TYR A 45 -22.17 3.65 -33.61
N GLY A 46 -22.12 3.52 -32.28
CA GLY A 46 -23.18 3.92 -31.37
C GLY A 46 -24.46 3.05 -31.42
N TYR A 47 -24.42 1.88 -32.05
CA TYR A 47 -25.57 0.96 -32.09
C TYR A 47 -25.57 -0.06 -30.94
N ASP A 48 -24.43 -0.33 -30.30
CA ASP A 48 -24.33 -1.25 -29.16
C ASP A 48 -23.33 -0.74 -28.10
N PHE A 49 -23.83 -0.26 -26.96
CA PHE A 49 -23.01 0.20 -25.82
C PHE A 49 -22.76 -0.89 -24.77
N THR A 50 -22.98 -2.17 -25.08
CA THR A 50 -22.75 -3.29 -24.14
C THR A 50 -21.31 -3.33 -23.63
N VAL A 51 -20.33 -3.01 -24.49
CA VAL A 51 -18.90 -2.93 -24.13
C VAL A 51 -18.69 -1.94 -22.97
N LEU A 52 -19.11 -0.70 -23.15
CA LEU A 52 -18.99 0.36 -22.14
C LEU A 52 -19.72 -0.05 -20.85
N ARG A 53 -20.95 -0.56 -20.96
CA ARG A 53 -21.73 -1.00 -19.79
C ARG A 53 -20.98 -2.05 -18.95
N VAL A 54 -20.47 -3.11 -19.59
CA VAL A 54 -19.76 -4.18 -18.88
C VAL A 54 -18.47 -3.66 -18.23
N PHE A 55 -17.64 -2.90 -18.96
CA PHE A 55 -16.38 -2.39 -18.40
C PHE A 55 -16.59 -1.46 -17.20
N PHE A 56 -17.56 -0.53 -17.26
CA PHE A 56 -17.88 0.32 -16.11
C PHE A 56 -18.47 -0.48 -14.95
N THR A 57 -19.35 -1.47 -15.18
CA THR A 57 -19.84 -2.34 -14.08
C THR A 57 -18.71 -3.16 -13.45
N ALA A 58 -17.82 -3.75 -14.25
CA ALA A 58 -16.70 -4.54 -13.76
C ALA A 58 -15.72 -3.69 -12.96
N GLY A 59 -15.39 -2.49 -13.46
CA GLY A 59 -14.54 -1.53 -12.75
C GLY A 59 -15.13 -1.08 -11.42
N ILE A 60 -16.44 -0.81 -11.36
CA ILE A 60 -17.13 -0.48 -10.11
C ILE A 60 -17.15 -1.66 -9.15
N THR A 61 -17.52 -2.86 -9.60
CA THR A 61 -17.55 -4.05 -8.74
C THR A 61 -16.17 -4.35 -8.16
N ALA A 62 -15.10 -4.21 -8.97
CA ALA A 62 -13.73 -4.35 -8.50
C ALA A 62 -13.35 -3.25 -7.48
N MET A 63 -13.65 -1.98 -7.77
CA MET A 63 -13.36 -0.85 -6.89
C MET A 63 -14.10 -0.97 -5.53
N VAL A 64 -15.39 -1.27 -5.54
CA VAL A 64 -16.19 -1.50 -4.32
C VAL A 64 -15.67 -2.72 -3.56
N GLY A 65 -15.32 -3.80 -4.26
CA GLY A 65 -14.69 -4.98 -3.66
C GLY A 65 -13.36 -4.66 -2.98
N VAL A 66 -12.48 -3.88 -3.61
CA VAL A 66 -11.22 -3.41 -3.04
C VAL A 66 -11.45 -2.53 -1.80
N ILE A 67 -12.40 -1.59 -1.85
CA ILE A 67 -12.75 -0.74 -0.70
C ILE A 67 -13.25 -1.57 0.49
N VAL A 68 -14.16 -2.53 0.26
CA VAL A 68 -14.69 -3.42 1.30
C VAL A 68 -13.61 -4.34 1.87
N LEU A 69 -12.79 -4.97 1.02
CA LEU A 69 -11.72 -5.86 1.49
C LEU A 69 -10.62 -5.10 2.25
N ASN A 70 -10.30 -3.87 1.84
CA ASN A 70 -9.41 -2.97 2.56
C ASN A 70 -9.99 -2.61 3.95
N HIS A 71 -11.27 -2.24 4.02
CA HIS A 71 -11.94 -1.93 5.29
C HIS A 71 -12.02 -3.14 6.24
N LEU A 72 -12.10 -4.36 5.70
CA LEU A 72 -12.07 -5.60 6.49
C LEU A 72 -10.66 -6.04 6.90
N ASN A 73 -9.61 -5.31 6.51
CA ASN A 73 -8.19 -5.69 6.61
C ASN A 73 -7.89 -7.06 5.95
N LEU A 74 -8.61 -7.43 4.89
CA LEU A 74 -8.40 -8.64 4.09
C LEU A 74 -7.51 -8.39 2.86
N LEU A 75 -7.34 -7.12 2.46
CA LEU A 75 -6.57 -6.70 1.31
C LEU A 75 -5.77 -5.46 1.68
N ASP A 76 -4.44 -5.59 1.77
CA ASP A 76 -3.58 -4.42 1.85
C ASP A 76 -3.38 -3.81 0.44
N VAL A 77 -3.68 -2.51 0.39
CA VAL A 77 -3.63 -1.64 -0.79
C VAL A 77 -2.25 -1.04 -1.01
N SER A 78 -1.43 -0.91 0.04
CA SER A 78 -0.05 -0.41 -0.07
C SER A 78 0.81 -1.34 -0.93
N VAL A 79 0.57 -2.65 -0.78
CA VAL A 79 1.21 -3.72 -1.56
C VAL A 79 0.45 -4.01 -2.88
N ILE A 80 -0.35 -3.08 -3.40
CA ILE A 80 -0.89 -3.15 -4.77
C ILE A 80 0.03 -2.32 -5.67
N TYR A 81 0.70 -2.99 -6.60
CA TYR A 81 1.54 -2.29 -7.57
C TYR A 81 0.68 -1.39 -8.46
N ILE A 82 0.94 -0.09 -8.38
CA ILE A 82 0.34 0.95 -9.23
C ILE A 82 1.38 1.30 -10.29
N ASN A 83 1.03 1.13 -11.57
CA ASN A 83 1.91 1.49 -12.67
C ASN A 83 2.22 3.00 -12.63
N PRO A 84 3.50 3.41 -12.75
CA PRO A 84 3.85 4.82 -12.80
C PRO A 84 3.34 5.48 -14.08
N THR A 85 2.90 6.73 -13.96
CA THR A 85 2.35 7.53 -15.06
C THR A 85 3.48 8.27 -15.77
N PHE A 86 3.90 7.75 -16.92
CA PHE A 86 4.73 8.46 -17.89
C PHE A 86 3.80 9.18 -18.88
N LEU A 87 3.63 10.50 -18.77
CA LEU A 87 2.54 11.21 -19.43
C LEU A 87 2.56 11.05 -20.96
N TRP A 88 3.70 11.30 -21.58
CA TRP A 88 3.86 11.25 -23.05
C TRP A 88 3.78 9.82 -23.59
N ALA A 89 4.34 8.85 -22.87
CA ALA A 89 4.23 7.43 -23.23
C ALA A 89 2.78 6.94 -23.13
N ALA A 90 2.04 7.36 -22.10
CA ALA A 90 0.63 7.01 -21.92
C ALA A 90 -0.26 7.62 -23.02
N LEU A 91 -0.05 8.89 -23.38
CA LEU A 91 -0.79 9.55 -24.46
C LEU A 91 -0.44 8.96 -25.84
N GLY A 92 0.86 8.85 -26.16
CA GLY A 92 1.32 8.32 -27.46
C GLY A 92 0.98 6.84 -27.64
N GLY A 93 1.31 6.02 -26.63
CA GLY A 93 0.97 4.59 -26.62
C GLY A 93 -0.54 4.35 -26.60
N GLY A 94 -1.30 5.15 -25.86
CA GLY A 94 -2.77 5.11 -25.85
C GLY A 94 -3.38 5.45 -27.21
N ALA A 95 -2.86 6.46 -27.92
CA ALA A 95 -3.29 6.80 -29.27
C ALA A 95 -2.99 5.68 -30.28
N ILE A 96 -1.77 5.12 -30.25
CA ILE A 96 -1.37 4.00 -31.11
C ILE A 96 -2.25 2.77 -30.83
N MET A 97 -2.49 2.44 -29.55
CA MET A 97 -3.36 1.33 -29.14
C MET A 97 -4.81 1.56 -29.60
N GLY A 98 -5.33 2.79 -29.50
CA GLY A 98 -6.65 3.17 -29.99
C GLY A 98 -6.80 3.00 -31.51
N VAL A 99 -5.80 3.40 -32.30
CA VAL A 99 -5.76 3.15 -33.75
C VAL A 99 -5.73 1.65 -34.05
N GLY A 100 -4.90 0.89 -33.33
CA GLY A 100 -4.86 -0.57 -33.42
C GLY A 100 -6.21 -1.22 -33.12
N PHE A 101 -6.92 -0.76 -32.08
CA PHE A 101 -8.24 -1.26 -31.72
C PHE A 101 -9.30 -0.94 -32.77
N ILE A 102 -9.26 0.24 -33.41
CA ILE A 102 -10.19 0.61 -34.50
C ILE A 102 -9.95 -0.27 -35.74
N ILE A 103 -8.69 -0.50 -36.12
CA ILE A 103 -8.33 -1.30 -37.30
C ILE A 103 -8.61 -2.80 -37.08
N GLY A 104 -8.17 -3.33 -35.93
CA GLY A 104 -8.27 -4.75 -35.61
C GLY A 104 -9.61 -5.17 -35.00
N GLY A 105 -10.38 -4.24 -34.46
CA GLY A 105 -11.66 -4.51 -33.81
C GLY A 105 -11.57 -5.30 -32.49
N PHE A 106 -10.37 -5.51 -31.94
CA PHE A 106 -10.13 -6.23 -30.68
C PHE A 106 -9.25 -5.45 -29.70
N CYS A 107 -9.54 -5.62 -28.41
CA CYS A 107 -8.59 -5.32 -27.34
C CYS A 107 -7.65 -6.53 -27.14
N PRO A 108 -6.45 -6.37 -26.56
CA PRO A 108 -5.52 -7.48 -26.37
C PRO A 108 -6.15 -8.73 -25.71
N GLY A 109 -6.86 -8.55 -24.57
CA GLY A 109 -7.55 -9.66 -23.89
C GLY A 109 -8.72 -10.27 -24.69
N THR A 110 -9.43 -9.48 -25.49
CA THR A 110 -10.55 -10.02 -26.30
C THR A 110 -10.05 -10.71 -27.57
N SER A 111 -8.91 -10.29 -28.12
CA SER A 111 -8.24 -11.00 -29.22
C SER A 111 -7.75 -12.40 -28.80
N ALA A 112 -7.29 -12.56 -27.55
CA ALA A 112 -6.92 -13.86 -26.99
C ALA A 112 -8.13 -14.81 -26.88
N CYS A 113 -9.28 -14.29 -26.44
CA CYS A 113 -10.54 -15.03 -26.41
C CYS A 113 -11.04 -15.39 -27.83
N ALA A 114 -10.93 -14.46 -28.79
CA ALA A 114 -11.26 -14.69 -30.19
C ALA A 114 -10.37 -15.75 -30.86
N ALA A 115 -9.05 -15.72 -30.60
CA ALA A 115 -8.11 -16.72 -31.07
C ALA A 115 -8.40 -18.11 -30.48
N ALA A 116 -8.69 -18.18 -29.17
CA ALA A 116 -9.05 -19.42 -28.47
C ALA A 116 -10.38 -20.03 -28.96
N THR A 117 -11.33 -19.21 -29.43
CA THR A 117 -12.58 -19.67 -30.07
C THR A 117 -12.41 -19.99 -31.56
N GLY A 118 -11.17 -20.01 -32.07
CA GLY A 118 -10.84 -20.43 -33.44
C GLY A 118 -11.01 -19.34 -34.50
N ARG A 119 -11.13 -18.07 -34.12
CA ARG A 119 -11.34 -16.97 -35.07
C ARG A 119 -10.02 -16.46 -35.63
N VAL A 120 -9.93 -16.41 -36.97
CA VAL A 120 -8.71 -16.04 -37.70
C VAL A 120 -8.34 -14.56 -37.52
N ASP A 121 -9.33 -13.68 -37.35
CA ASP A 121 -9.12 -12.25 -37.07
C ASP A 121 -8.49 -12.03 -35.67
N GLY A 122 -8.91 -12.79 -34.67
CA GLY A 122 -8.27 -12.82 -33.35
C GLY A 122 -6.80 -13.26 -33.41
N TRP A 123 -6.49 -14.31 -34.18
CA TRP A 123 -5.11 -14.77 -34.40
C TRP A 123 -4.25 -13.73 -35.14
N ALA A 124 -4.79 -13.09 -36.19
CA ALA A 124 -4.09 -12.04 -36.91
C ALA A 124 -3.75 -10.85 -36.00
N PHE A 125 -4.68 -10.45 -35.12
CA PHE A 125 -4.45 -9.38 -34.15
C PHE A 125 -3.39 -9.76 -33.11
N LEU A 126 -3.44 -10.98 -32.55
CA LEU A 126 -2.42 -11.45 -31.60
C LEU A 126 -1.02 -11.48 -32.20
N LEU A 127 -0.88 -12.00 -33.43
CA LEU A 127 0.42 -12.09 -34.11
C LEU A 127 0.95 -10.69 -34.46
N GLY A 128 0.09 -9.80 -34.98
CA GLY A 128 0.45 -8.40 -35.22
C GLY A 128 0.86 -7.66 -33.95
N GLY A 129 0.14 -7.87 -32.84
CA GLY A 129 0.48 -7.35 -31.52
C GLY A 129 1.81 -7.90 -30.99
N GLY A 130 2.06 -9.20 -31.13
CA GLY A 130 3.33 -9.83 -30.74
C GLY A 130 4.53 -9.30 -31.52
N ILE A 131 4.38 -9.14 -32.84
CA ILE A 131 5.39 -8.49 -33.70
C ILE A 131 5.61 -7.04 -33.28
N GLY A 132 4.54 -6.29 -32.97
CA GLY A 132 4.61 -4.92 -32.49
C GLY A 132 5.35 -4.78 -31.16
N ILE A 133 5.08 -5.68 -30.20
CA ILE A 133 5.78 -5.73 -28.90
C ILE A 133 7.27 -6.03 -29.11
N PHE A 134 7.61 -7.00 -29.97
CA PHE A 134 9.00 -7.36 -30.27
C PHE A 134 9.75 -6.20 -30.95
N ALA A 135 9.13 -5.57 -31.95
CA ALA A 135 9.69 -4.41 -32.65
C ALA A 135 9.87 -3.19 -31.71
N PHE A 136 8.95 -2.98 -30.77
CA PHE A 136 9.09 -1.95 -29.74
C PHE A 136 10.20 -2.26 -28.73
N ALA A 137 10.34 -3.54 -28.32
CA ALA A 137 11.38 -3.96 -27.39
C ALA A 137 12.79 -3.79 -27.98
N GLU A 138 13.02 -4.21 -29.23
CA GLU A 138 14.30 -4.02 -29.92
C GLU A 138 14.54 -2.53 -30.23
N GLY A 139 13.48 -1.79 -30.60
CA GLY A 139 13.55 -0.36 -30.84
C GLY A 139 13.65 0.52 -29.58
N PHE A 140 13.51 -0.05 -28.38
CA PHE A 140 13.40 0.70 -27.13
C PHE A 140 14.50 1.76 -26.90
N PRO A 141 15.80 1.52 -27.20
CA PRO A 141 16.85 2.52 -27.03
C PRO A 141 16.65 3.81 -27.85
N LEU A 142 15.86 3.75 -28.94
CA LEU A 142 15.51 4.93 -29.75
C LEU A 142 14.35 5.72 -29.13
N TRP A 143 13.47 5.05 -28.39
CA TRP A 143 12.25 5.62 -27.80
C TRP A 143 12.39 5.94 -26.30
N GLU A 144 13.46 5.50 -25.63
CA GLU A 144 13.70 5.66 -24.19
C GLU A 144 13.45 7.11 -23.70
N ASN A 145 14.01 8.10 -24.39
CA ASN A 145 13.85 9.52 -24.06
C ASN A 145 12.39 10.01 -24.13
N PHE A 146 11.57 9.43 -25.00
CA PHE A 146 10.13 9.73 -25.10
C PHE A 146 9.31 8.90 -24.09
N TYR A 147 9.73 7.65 -23.86
CA TYR A 147 9.04 6.72 -22.97
C TYR A 147 9.17 7.10 -21.49
N LEU A 148 10.35 7.56 -21.08
CA LEU A 148 10.63 7.98 -19.70
C LEU A 148 10.32 9.47 -19.45
N ALA A 149 9.88 10.20 -20.47
CA ALA A 149 9.54 11.62 -20.35
C ALA A 149 8.35 11.83 -19.40
N GLU A 150 8.48 12.85 -18.55
CA GLU A 150 7.41 13.32 -17.66
C GLU A 150 6.81 12.20 -16.79
N ASN A 151 7.70 11.54 -16.05
CA ASN A 151 7.35 10.54 -15.03
C ASN A 151 6.74 11.23 -13.79
N TRP A 152 5.44 11.05 -13.58
CA TRP A 152 4.73 11.52 -12.38
C TRP A 152 4.67 10.46 -11.26
N GLY A 153 5.23 9.27 -11.48
CA GLY A 153 5.17 8.17 -10.53
C GLY A 153 3.77 7.54 -10.40
N PRO A 154 3.52 6.73 -9.36
CA PRO A 154 2.24 6.04 -9.13
C PRO A 154 1.17 7.01 -8.61
N VAL A 155 0.66 7.89 -9.48
CA VAL A 155 -0.35 8.90 -9.14
C VAL A 155 -1.73 8.27 -8.93
N LEU A 156 -2.37 8.59 -7.81
CA LEU A 156 -3.75 8.23 -7.52
C LEU A 156 -4.69 9.44 -7.64
N MET A 157 -5.76 9.29 -8.44
CA MET A 157 -6.69 10.38 -8.75
C MET A 157 -7.39 10.95 -7.49
N PHE A 158 -7.70 10.10 -6.50
CA PHE A 158 -8.34 10.56 -5.27
C PHE A 158 -7.41 11.44 -4.41
N GLU A 159 -6.09 11.16 -4.43
CA GLU A 159 -5.08 11.95 -3.71
C GLU A 159 -4.90 13.33 -4.35
N GLN A 160 -4.83 13.40 -5.69
CA GLN A 160 -4.77 14.68 -6.40
C GLN A 160 -6.01 15.56 -6.18
N LEU A 161 -7.19 14.94 -5.99
CA LEU A 161 -8.43 15.65 -5.69
C LEU A 161 -8.62 15.97 -4.19
N GLY A 162 -7.72 15.51 -3.31
CA GLY A 162 -7.86 15.66 -1.86
C GLY A 162 -9.08 14.94 -1.27
N LEU A 163 -9.56 13.88 -1.93
CA LEU A 163 -10.76 13.13 -1.54
C LEU A 163 -10.38 11.84 -0.82
N SER A 164 -11.22 11.42 0.14
CA SER A 164 -11.12 10.05 0.66
C SER A 164 -11.45 9.04 -0.45
N ARG A 165 -10.87 7.84 -0.35
CA ARG A 165 -11.04 6.77 -1.35
C ARG A 165 -12.51 6.36 -1.48
N GLU A 166 -13.24 6.37 -0.38
CA GLU A 166 -14.66 6.04 -0.28
C GLU A 166 -15.50 7.11 -0.97
N ALA A 167 -15.20 8.40 -0.74
CA ALA A 167 -15.89 9.51 -1.40
C ALA A 167 -15.65 9.49 -2.92
N PHE A 168 -14.42 9.25 -3.36
CA PHE A 168 -14.10 9.07 -4.78
C PHE A 168 -14.84 7.85 -5.37
N GLY A 169 -14.93 6.75 -4.63
CA GLY A 169 -15.71 5.57 -5.01
C GLY A 169 -17.19 5.87 -5.25
N VAL A 170 -17.84 6.63 -4.36
CA VAL A 170 -19.24 7.07 -4.53
C VAL A 170 -19.39 7.94 -5.79
N ILE A 171 -18.50 8.91 -5.99
CA ILE A 171 -18.52 9.78 -7.19
C ILE A 171 -18.42 8.94 -8.46
N MET A 172 -17.50 7.98 -8.53
CA MET A 172 -17.33 7.11 -9.69
C MET A 172 -18.54 6.21 -9.96
N ILE A 173 -19.27 5.76 -8.93
CA ILE A 173 -20.54 5.03 -9.10
C ILE A 173 -21.61 5.95 -9.74
N LEU A 174 -21.72 7.21 -9.28
CA LEU A 174 -22.64 8.19 -9.84
C LEU A 174 -22.29 8.54 -11.30
N VAL A 175 -21.01 8.69 -11.62
CA VAL A 175 -20.52 8.93 -12.99
C VAL A 175 -20.91 7.78 -13.92
N ALA A 176 -20.74 6.53 -13.50
CA ALA A 176 -21.14 5.38 -14.32
C ALA A 176 -22.66 5.25 -14.47
N ALA A 177 -23.45 5.54 -13.43
CA ALA A 177 -24.89 5.60 -13.54
C ALA A 177 -25.33 6.66 -14.56
N GLY A 178 -24.70 7.84 -14.54
CA GLY A 178 -24.86 8.87 -15.57
C GLY A 178 -24.46 8.39 -16.97
N ALA A 179 -23.33 7.69 -17.10
CA ALA A 179 -22.88 7.10 -18.36
C ALA A 179 -23.85 6.04 -18.90
N PHE A 180 -24.49 5.23 -18.05
CA PHE A 180 -25.50 4.25 -18.47
C PHE A 180 -26.79 4.92 -18.95
N VAL A 181 -27.22 6.00 -18.29
CA VAL A 181 -28.34 6.82 -18.77
C VAL A 181 -28.00 7.45 -20.12
N LEU A 182 -26.83 8.09 -20.23
CA LEU A 182 -26.39 8.76 -21.46
C LEU A 182 -26.26 7.79 -22.64
N THR A 183 -25.58 6.65 -22.45
CA THR A 183 -25.44 5.63 -23.49
C THR A 183 -26.77 5.02 -23.89
N GLN A 184 -27.69 4.78 -22.96
CA GLN A 184 -29.05 4.34 -23.27
C GLN A 184 -29.83 5.38 -24.10
N LEU A 185 -29.66 6.69 -23.87
CA LEU A 185 -30.29 7.73 -24.68
C LEU A 185 -29.71 7.76 -26.11
N ILE A 186 -28.38 7.65 -26.25
CA ILE A 186 -27.71 7.61 -27.56
C ILE A 186 -28.10 6.34 -28.32
N GLU A 187 -28.04 5.17 -27.69
CA GLU A 187 -28.38 3.88 -28.31
C GLU A 187 -29.82 3.84 -28.84
N ASN A 188 -30.77 4.37 -28.08
CA ASN A 188 -32.17 4.41 -28.50
C ASN A 188 -32.40 5.41 -29.64
N LYS A 189 -31.69 6.55 -29.63
CA LYS A 189 -31.71 7.53 -30.73
C LYS A 189 -31.11 6.97 -32.03
N VAL A 190 -29.99 6.25 -31.94
CA VAL A 190 -29.32 5.63 -33.11
C VAL A 190 -30.12 4.45 -33.65
N ASN A 191 -30.66 3.61 -32.78
CA ASN A 191 -31.44 2.42 -33.17
C ASN A 191 -32.93 2.69 -33.46
N ASN A 192 -33.39 3.95 -33.47
CA ASN A 192 -34.81 4.33 -33.63
C ASN A 192 -35.77 3.59 -32.68
N LYS A 193 -35.36 3.39 -31.42
CA LYS A 193 -36.17 2.73 -30.38
C LYS A 193 -36.74 3.78 -29.42
N GLU A 194 -38.00 3.61 -29.02
CA GLU A 194 -38.57 4.43 -27.94
C GLU A 194 -37.87 4.15 -26.61
N THR A 195 -37.45 5.21 -25.91
CA THR A 195 -36.89 5.12 -24.56
C THR A 195 -38.00 4.77 -23.55
N ARG A 196 -38.26 3.48 -23.31
CA ARG A 196 -39.32 3.04 -22.39
C ARG A 196 -38.88 3.01 -20.93
N TRP A 197 -39.01 4.15 -20.26
CA TRP A 197 -38.76 4.31 -18.81
C TRP A 197 -39.93 3.79 -17.95
N PHE A 198 -40.27 2.50 -18.08
CA PHE A 198 -41.36 1.90 -17.29
C PHE A 198 -40.99 1.84 -15.80
N LYS A 199 -41.91 2.21 -14.89
CA LYS A 199 -41.69 2.24 -13.43
C LYS A 199 -40.94 1.02 -12.84
N PRO A 200 -41.29 -0.25 -13.12
CA PRO A 200 -40.54 -1.40 -12.60
C PRO A 200 -39.10 -1.50 -13.13
N VAL A 201 -38.83 -1.05 -14.36
CA VAL A 201 -37.47 -1.01 -14.92
C VAL A 201 -36.66 0.09 -14.25
N LEU A 202 -37.28 1.26 -14.01
CA LEU A 202 -36.66 2.35 -13.26
C LEU A 202 -36.28 1.90 -11.84
N ILE A 203 -37.22 1.32 -11.09
CA ILE A 203 -37.00 0.82 -9.72
C ILE A 203 -35.86 -0.20 -9.68
N LYS A 204 -35.85 -1.17 -10.61
CA LYS A 204 -34.77 -2.16 -10.71
C LYS A 204 -33.40 -1.50 -10.93
N ASN A 205 -33.31 -0.56 -11.86
CA ASN A 205 -32.06 0.13 -12.16
C ASN A 205 -31.60 1.01 -10.99
N THR A 206 -32.52 1.69 -10.30
CA THR A 206 -32.22 2.46 -9.09
C THR A 206 -31.70 1.55 -7.97
N ILE A 207 -32.28 0.36 -7.75
CA ILE A 207 -31.78 -0.60 -6.76
C ILE A 207 -30.35 -1.05 -7.11
N ILE A 208 -30.08 -1.40 -8.38
CA ILE A 208 -28.76 -1.85 -8.84
C ILE A 208 -27.67 -0.78 -8.59
N VAL A 209 -27.99 0.51 -8.75
CA VAL A 209 -27.06 1.61 -8.45
C VAL A 209 -26.99 1.91 -6.96
N ALA A 210 -28.11 1.84 -6.23
CA ALA A 210 -28.17 2.13 -4.81
C ALA A 210 -27.41 1.11 -3.96
N THR A 211 -27.41 -0.18 -4.30
CA THR A 211 -26.70 -1.22 -3.54
C THR A 211 -25.19 -0.94 -3.38
N PRO A 212 -24.38 -0.74 -4.44
CA PRO A 212 -22.95 -0.43 -4.27
C PRO A 212 -22.71 0.92 -3.58
N VAL A 213 -23.57 1.93 -3.82
CA VAL A 213 -23.48 3.22 -3.10
C VAL A 213 -23.70 3.01 -1.60
N LEU A 214 -24.73 2.27 -1.20
CA LEU A 214 -25.02 1.96 0.20
C LEU A 214 -23.90 1.13 0.85
N VAL A 215 -23.26 0.22 0.12
CA VAL A 215 -22.10 -0.54 0.62
C VAL A 215 -20.91 0.38 0.89
N VAL A 216 -20.58 1.30 -0.02
CA VAL A 216 -19.48 2.25 0.19
C VAL A 216 -19.81 3.28 1.28
N ILE A 217 -21.04 3.76 1.36
CA ILE A 217 -21.50 4.63 2.46
C ILE A 217 -21.46 3.90 3.80
N MET A 218 -21.83 2.61 3.84
CA MET A 218 -21.71 1.80 5.05
C MET A 218 -20.25 1.72 5.50
N VAL A 219 -19.32 1.41 4.59
CA VAL A 219 -17.86 1.40 4.86
C VAL A 219 -17.35 2.75 5.34
N LEU A 220 -17.86 3.87 4.82
CA LEU A 220 -17.48 5.23 5.24
C LEU A 220 -17.97 5.57 6.66
N ILE A 221 -19.12 5.04 7.08
CA ILE A 221 -19.71 5.29 8.40
C ILE A 221 -19.19 4.31 9.46
N THR A 222 -18.88 3.07 9.09
CA THR A 222 -18.33 2.08 10.03
C THR A 222 -16.86 2.38 10.32
N PRO A 223 -16.43 2.47 11.59
CA PRO A 223 -15.01 2.62 11.92
C PRO A 223 -14.23 1.35 11.52
N ASN A 224 -13.01 1.53 11.03
CA ASN A 224 -12.12 0.42 10.65
C ASN A 224 -11.78 -0.42 11.89
N ARG A 225 -11.47 -1.72 11.71
CA ARG A 225 -11.05 -2.63 12.79
C ARG A 225 -9.94 -2.04 13.66
N THR A 226 -8.99 -1.33 13.06
CA THR A 226 -7.89 -0.66 13.76
C THR A 226 -8.39 0.48 14.64
N GLU A 227 -9.35 1.28 14.18
CA GLU A 227 -9.95 2.38 14.95
C GLU A 227 -10.81 1.85 16.11
N VAL A 228 -11.60 0.79 15.88
CA VAL A 228 -12.37 0.10 16.93
C VAL A 228 -11.44 -0.49 17.98
N MET A 229 -10.30 -1.05 17.57
CA MET A 229 -9.29 -1.57 18.49
C MET A 229 -8.63 -0.44 19.29
N ASN A 230 -8.22 0.65 18.64
CA ASN A 230 -7.63 1.82 19.30
C ASN A 230 -8.61 2.45 20.30
N ALA A 231 -9.89 2.62 19.94
CA ALA A 231 -10.93 3.12 20.84
C ALA A 231 -11.10 2.21 22.08
N ARG A 232 -11.08 0.88 21.91
CA ARG A 232 -11.11 -0.08 23.04
C ARG A 232 -9.83 -0.07 23.88
N ILE A 233 -8.68 0.23 23.27
CA ILE A 233 -7.41 0.41 23.98
C ILE A 233 -7.50 1.68 24.85
N ASP A 234 -7.94 2.79 24.27
CA ASP A 234 -8.08 4.06 24.96
C ASP A 234 -9.12 3.99 26.09
N GLU A 235 -10.25 3.28 25.89
CA GLU A 235 -11.24 2.99 26.93
C GLU A 235 -10.65 2.20 28.10
N LYS A 236 -9.86 1.14 27.85
CA LYS A 236 -9.23 0.36 28.93
C LYS A 236 -8.04 1.03 29.60
N ILE A 237 -7.37 1.95 28.90
CA ILE A 237 -6.38 2.85 29.50
C ILE A 237 -7.10 3.80 30.46
N ALA A 238 -8.22 4.42 30.03
CA ALA A 238 -9.03 5.29 30.87
C ALA A 238 -9.66 4.56 32.08
N ALA A 239 -10.03 3.29 31.93
CA ALA A 239 -10.52 2.43 33.01
C ALA A 239 -9.42 1.96 33.99
N GLY A 240 -8.13 2.21 33.71
CA GLY A 240 -7.02 1.84 34.58
C GLY A 240 -6.67 0.33 34.62
N GLU A 241 -7.40 -0.52 33.88
CA GLU A 241 -7.15 -1.97 33.82
C GLU A 241 -5.82 -2.34 33.14
N CYS A 242 -5.31 -1.45 32.30
CA CYS A 242 -4.17 -1.69 31.42
C CYS A 242 -2.92 -0.95 31.89
N ASN A 243 -2.26 -1.49 32.93
CA ASN A 243 -0.98 -0.96 33.39
C ASN A 243 0.19 -1.57 32.58
N PRO A 244 0.89 -0.82 31.70
CA PRO A 244 2.01 -1.34 30.91
C PRO A 244 3.22 -1.64 31.80
N LYS A 245 4.10 -2.55 31.37
CA LYS A 245 5.37 -2.79 32.07
C LYS A 245 6.24 -1.56 31.91
N MET A 246 6.44 -0.79 32.97
CA MET A 246 7.27 0.41 32.92
C MET A 246 8.76 0.08 33.11
N MET A 247 9.64 0.54 32.22
CA MET A 247 11.09 0.46 32.35
C MET A 247 11.67 1.81 32.75
N ASP A 248 12.65 1.79 33.65
CA ASP A 248 13.38 2.98 34.08
C ASP A 248 14.48 3.38 33.08
N GLY A 249 14.83 4.66 33.04
CA GLY A 249 15.87 5.18 32.14
C GLY A 249 17.24 4.57 32.43
N ASP A 250 17.63 4.53 33.71
CA ASP A 250 18.94 4.00 34.11
C ASP A 250 19.04 2.50 33.83
N LYS A 251 17.90 1.78 33.95
CA LYS A 251 17.82 0.37 33.55
C LYS A 251 18.00 0.21 32.04
N LEU A 252 17.28 0.99 31.21
CA LEU A 252 17.42 0.92 29.76
C LEU A 252 18.88 1.20 29.33
N ALA A 253 19.49 2.24 29.89
CA ALA A 253 20.87 2.60 29.61
C ALA A 253 21.84 1.44 29.94
N TYR A 254 21.71 0.83 31.12
CA TYR A 254 22.51 -0.33 31.51
C TYR A 254 22.33 -1.55 30.57
N GLU A 255 21.09 -1.84 30.16
CA GLU A 255 20.81 -2.95 29.25
C GLU A 255 21.37 -2.70 27.85
N LEU A 256 21.27 -1.47 27.32
CA LEU A 256 21.86 -1.10 26.03
C LEU A 256 23.38 -1.17 26.04
N MET A 257 24.05 -0.68 27.10
CA MET A 257 25.51 -0.75 27.27
C MET A 257 26.08 -2.18 27.21
N ASN A 258 25.29 -3.20 27.55
CA ASN A 258 25.76 -4.57 27.77
C ASN A 258 25.13 -5.60 26.82
N GLN A 259 23.88 -5.40 26.40
CA GLN A 259 23.06 -6.37 25.68
C GLN A 259 22.16 -5.72 24.60
N TYR A 260 22.58 -4.60 23.98
CA TYR A 260 21.80 -3.87 22.96
C TYR A 260 21.11 -4.77 21.92
N TYR A 261 21.76 -5.84 21.47
CA TYR A 261 21.22 -6.78 20.48
C TYR A 261 19.95 -7.53 20.93
N LYS A 262 19.65 -7.58 22.23
CA LYS A 262 18.41 -8.17 22.78
C LYS A 262 17.23 -7.20 22.83
N TYR A 263 17.46 -5.91 22.60
CA TYR A 263 16.47 -4.86 22.72
C TYR A 263 16.17 -4.26 21.35
N ASN A 264 14.90 -3.92 21.13
CA ASN A 264 14.47 -2.99 20.09
C ASN A 264 13.98 -1.74 20.80
N VAL A 265 14.72 -0.64 20.69
CA VAL A 265 14.27 0.66 21.17
C VAL A 265 13.40 1.27 20.07
N ILE A 266 12.15 1.61 20.36
CA ILE A 266 11.19 2.08 19.36
C ILE A 266 10.73 3.48 19.73
N ASP A 267 11.02 4.44 18.85
CA ASP A 267 10.62 5.84 18.98
C ASP A 267 9.29 6.08 18.28
N VAL A 268 8.26 6.39 19.06
CA VAL A 268 6.89 6.53 18.55
C VAL A 268 6.47 7.98 18.24
N ARG A 269 7.46 8.89 18.19
CA ARG A 269 7.30 10.29 17.78
C ARG A 269 7.31 10.47 16.26
N SER A 270 7.09 11.71 15.83
CA SER A 270 7.21 12.10 14.42
C SER A 270 8.65 11.90 13.88
N PRO A 271 8.82 11.66 12.58
CA PRO A 271 10.15 11.59 11.94
C PRO A 271 11.00 12.85 12.13
N GLU A 272 10.37 14.01 12.29
CA GLU A 272 11.00 15.31 12.55
C GLU A 272 11.63 15.34 13.94
N GLU A 273 10.88 14.91 14.97
CA GLU A 273 11.37 14.82 16.35
C GLU A 273 12.48 13.77 16.51
N TYR A 274 12.39 12.65 15.79
CA TYR A 274 13.42 11.62 15.76
C TYR A 274 14.73 12.14 15.12
N LYS A 275 14.64 12.91 14.03
CA LYS A 275 15.81 13.54 13.40
C LYS A 275 16.48 14.58 14.31
N ALA A 276 15.71 15.30 15.12
CA ALA A 276 16.25 16.29 16.06
C ALA A 276 17.04 15.64 17.20
N PHE A 277 16.56 14.51 17.73
CA PHE A 277 17.25 13.67 18.71
C PHE A 277 16.58 12.31 18.77
N HIS A 278 17.35 11.22 18.90
CA HIS A 278 16.83 9.89 19.22
C HIS A 278 17.81 9.14 20.13
N ILE A 279 17.31 8.12 20.85
CA ILE A 279 18.17 7.21 21.62
C ILE A 279 19.00 6.38 20.62
N PRO A 280 20.32 6.20 20.82
CA PRO A 280 21.12 5.35 19.95
C PRO A 280 20.52 3.94 19.79
N THR A 281 20.59 3.40 18.56
CA THR A 281 19.91 2.15 18.12
C THR A 281 18.38 2.17 18.06
N ALA A 282 17.73 3.31 18.31
CA ALA A 282 16.27 3.41 18.17
C ALA A 282 15.81 3.33 16.71
N ILE A 283 14.63 2.72 16.51
CA ILE A 283 13.92 2.66 15.24
C ILE A 283 12.71 3.59 15.35
N ASN A 284 12.52 4.50 14.38
CA ASN A 284 11.33 5.35 14.35
C ASN A 284 10.13 4.60 13.77
N ILE A 285 9.10 4.40 14.58
CA ILE A 285 7.81 3.85 14.17
C ILE A 285 6.75 4.73 14.83
N PRO A 286 6.26 5.81 14.18
CA PRO A 286 5.27 6.71 14.75
C PRO A 286 4.06 5.96 15.32
N LEU A 287 3.47 6.47 16.40
CA LEU A 287 2.41 5.76 17.14
C LEU A 287 1.25 5.28 16.26
N ASP A 288 0.80 6.11 15.32
CA ASP A 288 -0.30 5.80 14.41
C ASP A 288 0.09 4.78 13.32
N ASP A 289 1.40 4.65 13.06
CA ASP A 289 2.00 3.75 12.08
C ASP A 289 2.36 2.37 12.66
N MET A 290 2.34 2.21 13.99
CA MET A 290 2.61 0.92 14.66
C MET A 290 1.68 -0.22 14.23
N ALA A 291 0.47 0.11 13.76
CA ALA A 291 -0.52 -0.86 13.29
C ALA A 291 -0.39 -1.19 11.79
N LYS A 292 0.48 -0.50 11.04
CA LYS A 292 0.72 -0.77 9.61
C LYS A 292 1.48 -2.09 9.45
N HIS A 293 1.13 -2.86 8.42
CA HIS A 293 1.66 -4.21 8.19
C HIS A 293 3.20 -4.24 8.15
N GLU A 294 3.82 -3.26 7.48
CA GLU A 294 5.27 -3.04 7.37
C GLU A 294 6.00 -2.98 8.72
N ASN A 295 5.34 -2.48 9.77
CA ASN A 295 5.92 -2.32 11.10
C ASN A 295 5.61 -3.49 12.05
N LEU A 296 4.59 -4.32 11.72
CA LEU A 296 4.15 -5.40 12.60
C LEU A 296 5.27 -6.39 12.89
N ASP A 297 6.11 -6.73 11.90
CA ASP A 297 7.23 -7.67 12.09
C ASP A 297 8.24 -7.21 13.17
N ILE A 298 8.40 -5.90 13.37
CA ILE A 298 9.27 -5.33 14.42
C ILE A 298 8.55 -5.28 15.78
N VAL A 299 7.23 -5.03 15.76
CA VAL A 299 6.39 -4.82 16.95
C VAL A 299 5.93 -6.14 17.60
N ILE A 300 5.55 -7.15 16.82
CA ILE A 300 4.92 -8.39 17.32
C ILE A 300 5.91 -9.54 17.59
N GLN A 301 7.14 -9.42 17.10
CA GLN A 301 8.19 -10.45 17.20
C GLN A 301 8.52 -10.88 18.64
N ASN A 302 8.93 -12.14 18.81
CA ASN A 302 9.19 -12.76 20.12
C ASN A 302 10.68 -13.02 20.41
N ILE A 303 11.59 -12.40 19.66
CA ILE A 303 13.04 -12.63 19.69
C ILE A 303 13.74 -11.62 20.60
N LYS A 304 13.29 -10.36 20.57
CA LYS A 304 13.85 -9.22 21.31
C LYS A 304 12.80 -8.56 22.20
N THR A 305 13.26 -7.90 23.26
CA THR A 305 12.42 -7.06 24.13
C THR A 305 12.20 -5.70 23.49
N ASN A 306 10.96 -5.28 23.30
CA ASN A 306 10.64 -3.96 22.75
C ASN A 306 10.56 -2.94 23.88
N VAL A 307 11.18 -1.77 23.71
CA VAL A 307 11.11 -0.65 24.65
C VAL A 307 10.65 0.59 23.90
N PHE A 308 9.42 1.01 24.15
CA PHE A 308 8.80 2.17 23.51
C PHE A 308 9.12 3.45 24.28
N TYR A 309 9.46 4.52 23.59
CA TYR A 309 9.58 5.87 24.17
C TYR A 309 8.96 6.92 23.23
N GLY A 310 8.53 8.04 23.80
CA GLY A 310 7.82 9.10 23.08
C GLY A 310 8.17 10.49 23.57
N ALA A 311 7.42 11.50 23.10
CA ALA A 311 7.54 12.88 23.58
C ALA A 311 7.01 13.00 25.01
N ASN A 312 5.99 12.21 25.36
CA ASN A 312 5.37 12.13 26.67
C ASN A 312 5.24 10.66 27.12
N ILE A 313 5.19 10.41 28.44
CA ILE A 313 5.02 9.07 29.02
C ILE A 313 3.72 8.41 28.54
N ASN A 314 2.62 9.16 28.37
CA ASN A 314 1.36 8.63 27.85
C ASN A 314 1.51 8.02 26.45
N GLN A 315 2.44 8.54 25.63
CA GLN A 315 2.71 8.05 24.28
C GLN A 315 3.48 6.72 24.31
N SER A 316 4.49 6.60 25.19
CA SER A 316 5.22 5.34 25.39
C SER A 316 4.33 4.24 25.98
N GLN A 317 3.42 4.61 26.90
CA GLN A 317 2.41 3.72 27.45
C GLN A 317 1.42 3.24 26.39
N ARG A 318 0.85 4.14 25.57
CA ARG A 318 -0.09 3.80 24.49
C ARG A 318 0.57 2.87 23.46
N ALA A 319 1.82 3.13 23.08
CA ALA A 319 2.61 2.24 22.21
C ALA A 319 2.80 0.83 22.78
N CYS A 320 3.25 0.74 24.04
CA CYS A 320 3.41 -0.55 24.73
C CYS A 320 2.08 -1.31 24.83
N MET A 321 0.96 -0.61 24.98
CA MET A 321 -0.37 -1.20 25.00
C MET A 321 -0.81 -1.70 23.62
N VAL A 322 -0.67 -0.90 22.57
CA VAL A 322 -0.95 -1.29 21.18
C VAL A 322 -0.17 -2.55 20.80
N SER A 323 1.13 -2.60 21.10
CA SER A 323 1.98 -3.78 20.86
C SER A 323 1.45 -5.05 21.55
N LYS A 324 0.94 -4.94 22.77
CA LYS A 324 0.36 -6.05 23.55
C LYS A 324 -0.93 -6.62 22.95
N TYR A 325 -1.66 -5.85 22.12
CA TYR A 325 -2.84 -6.34 21.41
C TYR A 325 -2.48 -7.08 20.12
N PHE A 326 -1.40 -6.69 19.44
CA PHE A 326 -0.94 -7.32 18.20
C PHE A 326 -0.02 -8.53 18.39
N GLY A 327 0.78 -8.56 19.47
CA GLY A 327 1.86 -9.54 19.64
C GLY A 327 1.97 -10.16 21.03
N LYS A 328 2.85 -11.18 21.12
CA LYS A 328 3.28 -11.81 22.39
C LYS A 328 4.67 -11.32 22.83
N SER A 329 5.15 -10.23 22.24
CA SER A 329 6.42 -9.57 22.55
C SER A 329 6.49 -9.16 24.02
N ASP A 330 7.67 -9.28 24.62
CA ASP A 330 7.94 -8.67 25.92
C ASP A 330 8.14 -7.17 25.70
N ASN A 331 7.10 -6.40 26.04
CA ASN A 331 7.00 -4.97 25.75
C ASN A 331 7.15 -4.15 27.04
N PHE A 332 7.93 -3.07 26.98
CA PHE A 332 8.03 -2.08 28.03
C PHE A 332 7.78 -0.66 27.51
N ALA A 333 7.19 0.19 28.34
CA ALA A 333 7.12 1.63 28.15
C ALA A 333 8.21 2.32 28.98
N LEU A 334 8.97 3.23 28.37
CA LEU A 334 9.96 4.03 29.09
C LEU A 334 9.27 5.05 30.00
N LYS A 335 9.74 5.17 31.25
CA LYS A 335 9.27 6.16 32.24
C LYS A 335 9.71 7.60 31.99
N LEU A 336 10.52 7.84 30.96
CA LEU A 336 11.07 9.14 30.59
C LEU A 336 10.63 9.50 29.18
N SER A 337 10.40 10.80 28.94
CA SER A 337 10.35 11.36 27.59
C SER A 337 11.71 11.31 26.90
N ALA A 338 11.70 11.41 25.57
CA ALA A 338 12.92 11.59 24.78
C ALA A 338 13.77 12.78 25.25
N THR A 339 13.13 13.90 25.62
CA THR A 339 13.80 15.12 26.09
C THR A 339 14.46 14.94 27.45
N GLU A 340 13.80 14.27 28.38
CA GLU A 340 14.37 13.94 29.69
C GLU A 340 15.54 12.96 29.57
N PHE A 341 15.42 11.96 28.70
CA PHE A 341 16.52 11.03 28.40
C PHE A 341 17.72 11.78 27.80
N ASN A 342 17.48 12.68 26.82
CA ASN A 342 18.54 13.52 26.24
C ASN A 342 19.29 14.31 27.33
N LYS A 343 18.52 14.94 28.23
CA LYS A 343 19.06 15.72 29.35
C LYS A 343 19.85 14.87 30.35
N GLN A 344 19.42 13.63 30.61
CA GLN A 344 20.04 12.75 31.61
C GLN A 344 21.33 12.06 31.13
N TYR A 345 21.52 11.81 29.83
CA TYR A 345 22.67 11.04 29.31
C TYR A 345 23.57 11.82 28.36
N PHE A 346 23.07 12.85 27.66
CA PHE A 346 23.80 13.51 26.57
C PHE A 346 23.99 15.02 26.76
N GLN A 347 23.23 15.66 27.65
CA GLN A 347 23.38 17.08 28.04
C GLN A 347 23.73 17.23 29.53
N LEU A 348 24.57 16.33 30.04
CA LEU A 348 25.12 16.41 31.40
C LEU A 348 26.05 17.63 31.53
N GLY A 349 25.83 18.43 32.56
CA GLY A 349 26.72 19.55 32.94
C GLY A 349 27.99 19.07 33.65
N GLU A 350 28.69 19.97 34.33
CA GLU A 350 29.86 19.59 35.14
C GLU A 350 29.45 18.88 36.45
N VAL A 351 30.36 18.07 37.00
CA VAL A 351 30.15 17.34 38.27
C VAL A 351 30.11 18.36 39.41
N ASN A 352 28.97 18.43 40.11
CA ASN A 352 28.93 19.11 41.40
C ASN A 352 29.42 18.14 42.50
N PHE A 353 30.55 18.46 43.11
CA PHE A 353 31.19 17.63 44.15
C PHE A 353 30.58 17.80 45.55
N ASP A 354 29.66 18.74 45.74
CA ASP A 354 28.94 18.96 47.01
C ASP A 354 27.77 17.95 47.22
N LEU A 355 27.50 17.08 46.24
CA LEU A 355 26.42 16.10 46.27
C LEU A 355 26.80 14.82 47.05
N SER A 356 25.79 14.01 47.40
CA SER A 356 26.02 12.74 48.07
C SER A 356 26.80 11.77 47.17
N LYS A 357 27.57 10.86 47.76
CA LYS A 357 28.36 9.86 47.03
C LYS A 357 27.52 9.08 46.00
N SER A 358 26.28 8.73 46.37
CA SER A 358 25.31 8.06 45.49
C SER A 358 24.93 8.88 44.25
N GLU A 359 24.77 10.20 44.38
CA GLU A 359 24.45 11.08 43.26
C GLU A 359 25.65 11.28 42.34
N VAL A 360 26.86 11.37 42.91
CA VAL A 360 28.12 11.43 42.15
C VAL A 360 28.37 10.14 41.36
N ASP A 361 28.13 8.98 41.97
CA ASP A 361 28.30 7.68 41.29
C ASP A 361 27.20 7.46 40.23
N LEU A 362 25.95 7.88 40.46
CA LEU A 362 24.89 7.89 39.46
C LEU A 362 25.21 8.83 38.28
N PHE A 363 25.76 10.02 38.55
CA PHE A 363 26.19 10.94 37.51
C PHE A 363 27.27 10.32 36.61
N LYS A 364 28.31 9.69 37.20
CA LYS A 364 29.36 9.00 36.43
C LYS A 364 28.78 7.91 35.55
N PHE A 365 27.93 7.05 36.12
CA PHE A 365 27.24 6.00 35.36
C PHE A 365 26.49 6.57 34.15
N ARG A 366 25.69 7.64 34.33
CA ARG A 366 24.94 8.26 33.23
C ARG A 366 25.85 8.85 32.16
N LYS A 367 27.00 9.44 32.54
CA LYS A 367 27.98 9.95 31.60
C LYS A 367 28.64 8.83 30.78
N GLU A 368 29.15 7.80 31.45
CA GLU A 368 29.76 6.63 30.81
C GLU A 368 28.74 5.89 29.91
N ALA A 369 27.48 5.80 30.34
CA ALA A 369 26.40 5.24 29.55
C ALA A 369 26.11 6.08 28.30
N GLY A 370 26.07 7.40 28.42
CA GLY A 370 25.89 8.31 27.27
C GLY A 370 27.02 8.17 26.24
N GLU A 371 28.27 8.12 26.69
CA GLU A 371 29.42 7.92 25.80
C GLU A 371 29.36 6.55 25.10
N LYS A 372 29.19 5.46 25.85
CA LYS A 372 29.13 4.10 25.30
C LYS A 372 27.92 3.85 24.41
N MET A 373 26.75 4.45 24.71
CA MET A 373 25.58 4.35 23.83
C MET A 373 25.80 5.03 22.47
N LYS A 374 26.54 6.15 22.41
CA LYS A 374 26.92 6.77 21.13
C LYS A 374 27.83 5.86 20.31
N GLU A 375 28.86 5.29 20.92
CA GLU A 375 29.77 4.33 20.25
C GLU A 375 29.01 3.13 19.67
N ILE A 376 28.06 2.56 20.42
CA ILE A 376 27.19 1.46 19.95
C ILE A 376 26.30 1.93 18.78
N GLY A 377 25.69 3.12 18.88
CA GLY A 377 24.86 3.68 17.81
C GLY A 377 25.64 3.90 16.51
N GLU A 378 26.85 4.45 16.60
CA GLU A 378 27.75 4.62 15.46
C GLU A 378 28.22 3.28 14.88
N ALA A 379 28.52 2.29 15.72
CA ALA A 379 28.88 0.94 15.28
C ALA A 379 27.74 0.25 14.52
N VAL A 380 26.50 0.33 15.02
CA VAL A 380 25.31 -0.22 14.34
C VAL A 380 25.04 0.51 13.04
N ALA A 381 25.05 1.85 13.03
CA ALA A 381 24.86 2.65 11.81
C ALA A 381 25.98 2.44 10.75
N ASN A 382 27.11 1.87 11.13
CA ASN A 382 28.17 1.46 10.19
C ASN A 382 27.98 0.04 9.64
N LEU A 383 27.24 -0.85 10.31
CA LEU A 383 26.88 -2.18 9.81
C LEU A 383 25.87 -2.11 8.66
N ASP A 384 24.94 -1.15 8.70
CA ASP A 384 23.91 -0.96 7.68
C ASP A 384 24.45 -0.27 6.41
N LYS A 385 25.70 0.20 6.40
CA LYS A 385 26.32 0.82 5.22
C LYS A 385 26.75 -0.25 4.22
N PRO A 386 26.53 -0.05 2.91
CA PRO A 386 26.93 -1.03 1.90
C PRO A 386 28.44 -1.23 1.93
N VAL A 387 28.88 -2.50 2.02
CA VAL A 387 30.30 -2.86 1.98
C VAL A 387 30.86 -2.44 0.63
N LEU A 388 31.62 -1.34 0.61
CA LEU A 388 32.33 -0.85 -0.55
C LEU A 388 33.39 -1.89 -0.96
N LYS A 389 33.01 -2.79 -1.88
CA LYS A 389 33.94 -3.71 -2.54
C LYS A 389 34.99 -2.87 -3.25
N LYS A 390 36.17 -2.70 -2.62
CA LYS A 390 37.34 -2.11 -3.27
C LYS A 390 37.57 -2.88 -4.55
N ALA A 391 37.50 -2.21 -5.69
CA ALA A 391 37.80 -2.80 -6.99
C ALA A 391 39.27 -3.26 -6.96
N THR A 392 39.48 -4.55 -6.73
CA THR A 392 40.77 -5.19 -6.90
C THR A 392 41.12 -5.06 -8.38
N ARG A 393 42.03 -4.13 -8.69
CA ARG A 393 42.52 -3.89 -10.05
C ARG A 393 43.00 -5.22 -10.60
N VAL A 394 42.25 -5.79 -11.55
CA VAL A 394 42.62 -7.04 -12.21
C VAL A 394 43.97 -6.82 -12.86
N LYS A 395 45.03 -7.38 -12.25
CA LYS A 395 46.32 -7.49 -12.92
C LYS A 395 46.12 -8.51 -14.02
N GLY A 396 45.94 -8.03 -15.25
CA GLY A 396 45.92 -8.88 -16.43
C GLY A 396 47.21 -9.68 -16.49
N GLY A 397 47.10 -10.99 -16.39
CA GLY A 397 48.17 -11.93 -16.70
C GLY A 397 47.96 -12.44 -18.12
N CYS A 398 48.85 -12.05 -19.03
CA CYS A 398 49.04 -12.78 -20.27
C CYS A 398 50.13 -13.83 -20.05
N SER A 399 49.76 -15.11 -20.08
CA SER A 399 50.63 -16.27 -20.29
C SER A 399 49.75 -17.48 -20.60
#